data_AF-A0AAE4L7Q6-F1
#
_entry.id   AF-A0AAE4L7Q6-F1
#
_cell.length_a   1.000
_cell.length_b   1.000
_cell.length_c   1.000
_cell.angle_alpha   90.00
_cell.angle_beta   90.00
_cell.angle_gamma   90.00
#
_symmetry.space_group_name_H-M   'P 1'
#
loop_
_entity.id
_entity.type
_entity.pdbx_description
1 polymer ?
#
loop_
_entity_poly.entity_id
_entity_poly.type
_entity_poly.pdbx_seq_one_letter_code
_entity_poly.pdbx_strand_id
1 'polypeptide(L)'
;LSNAVNNYFGCNFKQLLNKYRVEYAKSLLLEGTYSASSLFRKCGFASQSVFYAAFHKIVGASPLQFLYKAPSGHRKRFKVLL
;
A
#
# COMPACT_ATOMS: atom_id res chain seq x y z
N LEU A 1 18.65 3.65 -15.57
CA LEU A 1 17.45 3.01 -14.97
C LEU A 1 16.23 3.95 -14.92
N SER A 2 16.35 5.17 -14.40
CA SER A 2 15.21 6.11 -14.27
C SER A 2 14.51 6.49 -15.58
N ASN A 3 15.24 6.72 -16.68
CA ASN A 3 14.63 7.04 -17.98
C ASN A 3 13.77 5.91 -18.56
N ALA A 4 14.21 4.65 -18.42
CA ALA A 4 13.43 3.50 -18.89
C ALA A 4 12.10 3.39 -18.11
N VAL A 5 12.15 3.47 -16.78
CA VAL A 5 10.93 3.38 -15.95
C VAL A 5 9.94 4.51 -16.27
N ASN A 6 10.45 5.74 -16.45
CA ASN A 6 9.62 6.88 -16.83
C ASN A 6 8.91 6.66 -18.16
N ASN A 7 9.62 6.15 -19.17
CA ASN A 7 9.08 5.95 -20.52
C ASN A 7 8.07 4.80 -20.60
N TYR A 8 8.27 3.72 -19.84
CA TYR A 8 7.38 2.55 -19.86
C TYR A 8 6.16 2.67 -18.94
N PHE A 9 6.32 3.29 -17.77
CA PHE A 9 5.26 3.34 -16.75
C PHE A 9 4.64 4.73 -16.55
N GLY A 10 5.13 5.76 -17.26
CA GLY A 10 4.69 7.14 -17.11
C GLY A 10 4.93 7.73 -15.71
N CYS A 11 5.80 7.10 -14.91
CA CYS A 11 6.12 7.54 -13.56
C CYS A 11 7.55 7.16 -13.18
N ASN A 12 8.12 7.86 -12.20
CA ASN A 12 9.45 7.54 -11.73
C ASN A 12 9.47 6.30 -10.84
N PHE A 13 10.65 5.70 -10.71
CA PHE A 13 10.84 4.47 -9.93
C PHE A 13 10.29 4.57 -8.50
N LYS A 14 10.44 5.73 -7.84
CA LYS A 14 9.90 5.95 -6.49
C LYS A 14 8.37 5.88 -6.47
N GLN A 15 7.69 6.44 -7.47
CA GLN A 15 6.24 6.35 -7.59
C GLN A 15 5.80 4.91 -7.86
N LEU A 16 6.47 4.21 -8.77
CA LEU A 16 6.18 2.81 -9.08
C LEU A 16 6.34 1.93 -7.83
N LEU A 17 7.47 2.04 -7.14
CA LEU A 17 7.75 1.29 -5.91
C LEU A 17 6.70 1.59 -4.83
N ASN A 18 6.32 2.84 -4.65
CA ASN A 18 5.29 3.21 -3.67
C ASN A 18 3.92 2.64 -4.03
N LYS A 19 3.56 2.53 -5.32
CA LYS A 19 2.33 1.85 -5.75
C LYS A 19 2.32 0.39 -5.28
N TYR A 20 3.38 -0.37 -5.56
CA TYR A 20 3.47 -1.77 -5.12
C TYR A 20 3.45 -1.91 -3.59
N ARG A 21 4.18 -1.05 -2.86
CA ARG A 21 4.18 -1.07 -1.39
C ARG A 21 2.80 -0.77 -0.79
N VAL A 22 2.04 0.14 -1.40
CA VAL A 22 0.67 0.48 -0.97
C VAL A 22 -0.31 -0.63 -1.31
N GLU A 23 -0.18 -1.28 -2.47
CA GLU A 23 -1.01 -2.46 -2.79
C GLU A 23 -0.77 -3.61 -1.81
N TYR A 24 0.49 -3.87 -1.44
CA TYR A 24 0.81 -4.83 -0.39
C TYR A 24 0.27 -4.41 0.99
N ALA A 25 0.29 -3.12 1.31
CA ALA A 25 -0.33 -2.61 2.53
C ALA A 25 -1.84 -2.87 2.57
N LYS A 26 -2.55 -2.67 1.45
CA LYS A 26 -3.99 -2.92 1.35
C LYS A 26 -4.31 -4.39 1.62
N SER A 27 -3.54 -5.34 1.06
CA SER A 27 -3.78 -6.77 1.30
C SER A 27 -3.63 -7.12 2.79
N LEU A 28 -2.55 -6.67 3.43
CA LEU A 28 -2.30 -6.90 4.86
C LEU A 28 -3.37 -6.28 5.77
N LEU A 29 -3.89 -5.10 5.41
CA LEU A 29 -4.97 -4.44 6.13
C LEU A 29 -6.27 -5.25 6.02
N LEU A 30 -6.63 -5.71 4.82
CA LEU A 30 -7.85 -6.49 4.59
C LEU A 30 -7.80 -7.89 5.21
N GLU A 31 -6.62 -8.50 5.28
CA GLU A 31 -6.40 -9.76 6.01
C GLU A 31 -6.60 -9.60 7.53
N GLY A 32 -6.51 -8.37 8.06
CA GLY A 32 -6.61 -8.09 9.49
C GLY A 32 -5.40 -8.52 10.31
N THR A 33 -4.31 -8.89 9.65
CA THR A 33 -3.09 -9.44 10.28
C THR A 33 -2.28 -8.36 11.01
N TYR A 34 -2.41 -7.08 10.63
CA TYR A 34 -1.63 -5.97 11.18
C TYR A 34 -2.48 -4.73 11.44
N SER A 35 -2.10 -3.95 12.46
CA SER A 35 -2.66 -2.62 12.67
C SER A 35 -2.10 -1.61 11.66
N ALA A 36 -2.90 -0.59 11.32
CA ALA A 36 -2.48 0.51 10.46
C ALA A 36 -1.22 1.24 10.95
N SER A 37 -0.99 1.26 12.27
CA SER A 37 0.16 1.92 12.90
C SER A 37 1.45 1.09 12.84
N SER A 38 1.37 -0.24 12.66
CA SER A 38 2.54 -1.12 12.73
C SER A 38 3.02 -1.63 11.37
N LEU A 39 2.17 -1.65 10.33
CA LEU A 39 2.54 -2.31 9.07
C LEU A 39 3.54 -1.55 8.19
N PHE A 40 3.78 -0.26 8.44
CA PHE A 40 4.59 0.57 7.53
C PHE A 40 5.99 0.01 7.26
N ARG A 41 6.66 -0.52 8.31
CA ARG A 41 7.98 -1.16 8.17
C ARG A 41 7.90 -2.42 7.31
N LYS A 42 6.84 -3.20 7.46
CA LYS A 42 6.63 -4.44 6.69
C LYS A 42 6.40 -4.15 5.20
N CYS A 43 5.80 -3.02 4.88
CA CYS A 43 5.65 -2.52 3.52
C CYS A 43 6.91 -1.77 3.00
N GLY A 44 8.02 -1.79 3.75
CA GLY A 44 9.29 -1.19 3.32
C GLY A 44 9.35 0.33 3.44
N PHE A 45 8.47 0.96 4.22
CA PHE A 45 8.56 2.39 4.51
C PHE A 45 9.47 2.67 5.70
N ALA A 46 10.29 3.71 5.59
CA ALA A 46 11.21 4.14 6.63
C ALA A 46 10.50 4.73 7.86
N SER A 47 9.33 5.33 7.69
CA SER A 47 8.54 5.91 8.78
C SER A 47 7.04 5.85 8.50
N GLN A 48 6.25 5.95 9.57
CA GLN A 48 4.78 5.98 9.48
C GLN A 48 4.28 7.20 8.68
N SER A 49 4.89 8.37 8.85
CA SER A 49 4.49 9.58 8.13
C SER A 49 4.66 9.44 6.61
N VAL A 50 5.79 8.83 6.17
CA VAL A 50 6.04 8.58 4.74
C VAL A 50 5.03 7.57 4.18
N PHE A 51 4.70 6.54 4.95
CA PHE A 51 3.67 5.57 4.59
C PHE A 51 2.30 6.23 4.42
N TYR A 52 1.84 7.00 5.40
CA TYR A 52 0.53 7.65 5.36
C TYR A 52 0.43 8.63 4.18
N ALA A 53 1.47 9.40 3.91
CA ALA A 53 1.51 10.30 2.76
C ALA A 53 1.45 9.55 1.43
N ALA A 54 2.22 8.46 1.28
CA ALA A 54 2.19 7.64 0.07
C ALA A 54 0.83 6.94 -0.12
N PHE A 55 0.28 6.37 0.95
CA PHE A 55 -1.01 5.69 0.94
C PHE A 55 -2.13 6.66 0.57
N HIS A 56 -2.21 7.83 1.20
CA HIS A 56 -3.19 8.85 0.84
C HIS A 56 -3.04 9.31 -0.60
N LYS A 57 -1.80 9.52 -1.09
CA LYS A 57 -1.56 9.94 -2.47
C LYS A 57 -2.06 8.93 -3.50
N ILE A 58 -1.98 7.63 -3.19
CA ILE A 58 -2.33 6.54 -4.11
C ILE A 58 -3.80 6.11 -3.98
N VAL A 59 -4.32 6.05 -2.76
CA VAL A 59 -5.67 5.51 -2.44
C VAL A 59 -6.71 6.62 -2.26
N GLY A 60 -6.28 7.84 -1.97
CA GLY A 60 -7.17 8.97 -1.68
C GLY A 60 -7.75 8.99 -0.26
N ALA A 61 -7.27 8.12 0.63
CA ALA A 61 -7.70 8.02 2.02
C ALA A 61 -6.57 7.52 2.92
N SER A 62 -6.68 7.71 4.23
CA SER A 62 -5.74 7.11 5.19
C SER A 62 -5.93 5.59 5.28
N PRO A 63 -4.92 4.82 5.74
CA PRO A 63 -5.05 3.37 5.95
C PRO A 63 -6.24 2.99 6.84
N LEU A 64 -6.53 3.78 7.86
CA LEU A 64 -7.66 3.57 8.77
C LEU A 64 -9.01 3.85 8.09
N GLN A 65 -9.10 4.93 7.32
CA GLN A 65 -10.30 5.26 6.54
C GLN A 65 -10.58 4.19 5.48
N PHE A 66 -9.53 3.62 4.87
CA PHE A 66 -9.64 2.51 3.94
C PHE A 66 -10.26 1.27 4.61
N LEU A 67 -9.82 0.92 5.83
CA LEU A 67 -10.40 -0.18 6.60
C LEU A 67 -11.88 0.06 6.97
N TYR A 68 -12.23 1.28 7.38
CA TYR A 68 -13.60 1.61 7.75
C TYR A 68 -14.58 1.53 6.56
N LYS A 69 -14.11 1.90 5.36
CA LYS A 69 -14.91 1.83 4.12
C LYS A 69 -14.95 0.44 3.49
N ALA A 70 -14.05 -0.46 3.87
CA ALA A 70 -14.04 -1.81 3.33
C ALA A 70 -15.28 -2.58 3.84
N PRO A 71 -16.12 -3.16 2.95
CA PRO A 71 -17.28 -3.92 3.38
C PRO A 71 -16.82 -5.09 4.26
N SER A 72 -17.39 -5.20 5.46
CA SER A 72 -17.04 -6.13 6.55
C SER A 72 -17.05 -7.63 6.19
N GLY A 73 -17.38 -8.00 4.95
CA GLY A 73 -17.62 -9.37 4.49
C GLY A 73 -16.46 -10.09 3.78
N HIS A 74 -15.32 -9.44 3.49
CA HIS A 74 -14.20 -10.06 2.74
C HIS A 74 -12.95 -10.39 3.58
N ARG A 75 -13.15 -10.89 4.81
CA ARG A 75 -12.06 -11.32 5.70
C ARG A 75 -11.41 -12.66 5.34
N LYS A 76 -11.75 -13.30 4.20
CA LYS A 76 -11.13 -14.57 3.81
C LYS A 76 -10.74 -14.62 2.34
N ARG A 77 -9.47 -14.97 2.14
CA ARG A 77 -8.79 -15.44 0.92
C ARG A 77 -8.32 -14.36 -0.07
N PHE A 78 -7.14 -13.82 0.20
CA PHE A 78 -6.12 -13.76 -0.83
C PHE A 78 -4.93 -14.61 -0.36
N LYS A 79 -4.90 -15.88 -0.81
CA LYS A 79 -3.65 -16.64 -0.83
C LYS A 79 -2.75 -15.87 -1.79
N VAL A 80 -1.63 -15.34 -1.29
CA VAL A 80 -0.53 -14.85 -2.13
C VAL A 80 -0.19 -15.96 -3.11
N LEU A 81 -0.53 -15.78 -4.39
CA LEU A 81 -0.01 -16.59 -5.48
C LEU A 81 1.30 -15.91 -5.90
N LEU A 82 2.39 -16.40 -5.33
CA LEU A 82 3.71 -16.41 -5.94
C LEU A 82 4.16 -17.87 -5.96
#